data_AF-A0A358Y2P3-F1
#
_entry.id   AF-A0A358Y2P3-F1
#
_cell.length_a   1.000
_cell.length_b   1.000
_cell.length_c   1.000
_cell.angle_alpha   90.00
_cell.angle_beta   90.00
_cell.angle_gamma   90.00
#
_symmetry.space_group_name_H-M   'P 1'
#
loop_
_entity.id
_entity.type
_entity.pdbx_description
1 polymer ?
#
loop_
_entity_poly.entity_id
_entity_poly.type
_entity_poly.pdbx_seq_one_letter_code
_entity_poly.pdbx_strand_id
1 'polypeptide(L)'
;MKTDLSIDEEEKSYTEKQGQYLAFIFYYTKINGVPPAQIDLQRYFAVTPPTIHQMILQLEKKGLISRTPNTARSLKLRISEEQLPRLK
;
A
#
# COMPACT_ATOMS: atom_id res chain seq x y z
N MET A 1 -24.30 -27.21 15.43
CA MET A 1 -22.85 -27.33 15.70
C MET A 1 -22.16 -26.23 14.91
N LYS A 2 -21.33 -25.43 15.59
CA LYS A 2 -20.67 -24.23 15.07
C LYS A 2 -19.57 -24.61 14.07
N THR A 3 -19.47 -23.88 12.96
CA THR A 3 -18.24 -23.14 12.63
C THR A 3 -18.66 -21.94 11.79
N ASP A 4 -18.70 -20.78 12.46
CA ASP A 4 -18.46 -19.48 11.84
C ASP A 4 -17.15 -19.56 11.05
N LEU A 5 -17.21 -19.35 9.74
CA LEU A 5 -16.14 -18.64 9.03
C LEU A 5 -16.83 -17.59 8.16
N SER A 6 -17.26 -16.56 8.87
CA SER A 6 -17.78 -15.31 8.37
C SER A 6 -16.68 -14.57 7.61
N ILE A 7 -17.03 -14.08 6.41
CA ILE A 7 -16.60 -12.82 5.79
C ILE A 7 -15.11 -12.78 5.40
N ASP A 8 -14.80 -12.58 4.09
CA ASP A 8 -13.59 -11.84 3.60
C ASP A 8 -13.36 -11.94 2.06
N GLU A 9 -14.28 -12.51 1.26
CA GLU A 9 -14.13 -12.55 -0.22
C GLU A 9 -14.69 -11.31 -0.95
N GLU A 10 -15.33 -10.36 -0.26
CA GLU A 10 -15.81 -9.10 -0.86
C GLU A 10 -14.87 -7.91 -0.55
N GLU A 11 -14.29 -7.36 -1.62
CA GLU A 11 -13.81 -5.97 -1.76
C GLU A 11 -12.76 -5.42 -0.79
N LYS A 12 -11.49 -5.80 -0.99
CA LYS A 12 -10.41 -4.81 -0.85
C LYS A 12 -10.36 -3.90 -2.08
N SER A 13 -11.47 -3.22 -2.40
CA SER A 13 -11.53 -2.32 -3.55
C SER A 13 -10.69 -1.06 -3.28
N TYR A 14 -9.63 -0.90 -4.05
CA TYR A 14 -8.81 0.29 -4.07
C TYR A 14 -9.06 1.06 -5.36
N THR A 15 -8.96 2.38 -5.30
CA THR A 15 -9.07 3.20 -6.52
C THR A 15 -7.87 2.97 -7.42
N GLU A 16 -7.97 3.31 -8.71
CA GLU A 16 -6.83 3.22 -9.63
C GLU A 16 -5.58 3.91 -9.06
N LYS A 17 -5.75 5.09 -8.46
CA LYS A 17 -4.65 5.83 -7.83
C LYS A 17 -4.05 5.09 -6.63
N GLN A 18 -4.89 4.51 -5.77
CA GLN A 18 -4.41 3.67 -4.65
C GLN A 18 -3.65 2.44 -5.17
N GLY A 19 -4.15 1.82 -6.24
CA GLY A 19 -3.50 0.71 -6.92
C GLY A 19 -2.09 1.08 -7.43
N GLN A 20 -1.92 2.26 -8.02
CA GLN A 20 -0.60 2.76 -8.45
C GLN A 20 0.39 2.85 -7.27
N TYR A 21 -0.07 3.29 -6.09
CA TYR A 21 0.78 3.38 -4.91
C TYR A 21 1.18 1.99 -4.40
N LEU A 22 0.23 1.06 -4.36
CA LEU A 22 0.48 -0.32 -3.94
C LEU A 22 1.49 -0.99 -4.89
N ALA A 23 1.30 -0.83 -6.19
CA ALA A 23 2.21 -1.33 -7.20
C ALA A 23 3.60 -0.70 -7.06
N PHE A 24 3.69 0.63 -6.89
CA PHE A 24 4.97 1.28 -6.66
C PHE A 24 5.70 0.74 -5.42
N ILE A 25 5.00 0.59 -4.29
CA ILE A 25 5.58 0.02 -3.06
C ILE A 25 6.12 -1.39 -3.33
N PHE A 26 5.36 -2.21 -4.05
CA PHE A 26 5.76 -3.57 -4.40
C PHE A 26 7.04 -3.58 -5.24
N TYR A 27 7.04 -2.91 -6.40
CA TYR A 27 8.17 -2.95 -7.32
C TYR A 27 9.40 -2.24 -6.79
N TYR A 28 9.23 -1.13 -6.06
CA TYR A 28 10.34 -0.48 -5.37
C TYR A 28 11.01 -1.45 -4.40
N THR A 29 10.22 -2.19 -3.61
CA THR A 29 10.77 -3.19 -2.67
C THR A 29 11.44 -4.34 -3.41
N LYS A 30 10.83 -4.84 -4.48
CA LYS A 30 11.35 -5.93 -5.32
C LYS A 30 12.70 -5.59 -5.95
N ILE A 31 12.87 -4.35 -6.42
CA ILE A 31 14.09 -3.88 -7.09
C ILE A 31 15.17 -3.46 -6.10
N ASN A 32 14.81 -2.73 -5.04
CA ASN A 32 15.78 -2.13 -4.12
C ASN A 32 16.07 -2.97 -2.87
N GLY A 33 15.32 -4.06 -2.63
CA GLY A 33 15.44 -4.90 -1.43
C GLY A 33 14.94 -4.27 -0.13
N VAL A 34 14.47 -3.01 -0.19
CA VAL A 34 13.91 -2.26 0.93
C VAL A 34 12.67 -1.50 0.49
N PRO A 35 11.65 -1.33 1.36
CA PRO A 35 10.47 -0.57 1.01
C PRO A 35 10.80 0.92 0.85
N PRO A 36 9.98 1.66 0.08
CA PRO A 36 10.16 3.09 -0.09
C PRO A 36 9.91 3.83 1.22
N ALA A 37 10.62 4.95 1.40
CA ALA A 37 10.24 5.97 2.35
C ALA A 37 9.17 6.90 1.75
N GLN A 38 8.56 7.76 2.59
CA GLN A 38 7.59 8.74 2.10
C GLN A 38 8.19 9.68 1.05
N ILE A 39 9.48 10.04 1.18
CA ILE A 39 10.16 10.91 0.23
C ILE A 39 10.30 10.28 -1.16
N ASP A 40 10.48 8.95 -1.24
CA ASP A 40 10.55 8.23 -2.52
C ASP A 40 9.20 8.31 -3.24
N LEU A 41 8.11 8.11 -2.50
CA LEU A 41 6.74 8.25 -3.00
C LEU A 41 6.44 9.70 -3.43
N GLN A 42 6.85 10.70 -2.63
CA GLN A 42 6.68 12.12 -2.97
C GLN A 42 7.36 12.45 -4.30
N ARG A 43 8.61 12.00 -4.48
CA ARG A 43 9.39 12.23 -5.71
C ARG A 43 8.77 11.55 -6.92
N TYR A 44 8.38 10.28 -6.79
CA TYR A 44 7.80 9.53 -7.90
C TYR A 44 6.44 10.08 -8.34
N PHE A 45 5.55 10.38 -7.39
CA PHE A 45 4.21 10.87 -7.70
C PHE A 45 4.13 12.39 -7.88
N ALA A 46 5.24 13.12 -7.67
CA ALA A 46 5.32 14.57 -7.74
C ALA A 46 4.23 15.29 -6.91
N VAL A 47 4.02 14.82 -5.68
CA VAL A 47 3.01 15.36 -4.75
C VAL A 47 3.63 15.81 -3.43
N THR A 48 2.89 16.63 -2.69
CA THR A 48 3.35 17.22 -1.45
C THR A 48 3.42 16.21 -0.29
N PRO A 49 4.23 16.48 0.77
CA PRO A 49 4.28 15.62 1.95
C PRO A 49 2.92 15.34 2.61
N PRO A 50 2.02 16.33 2.78
CA PRO A 50 0.68 16.08 3.31
C PRO A 50 -0.13 15.11 2.44
N THR A 51 -0.06 15.22 1.11
CA THR A 51 -0.78 14.33 0.18
C THR A 51 -0.31 12.88 0.32
N ILE A 52 1.00 12.64 0.38
CA ILE A 52 1.54 11.28 0.61
C ILE A 52 1.13 10.75 1.97
N HIS A 53 1.23 11.58 3.00
CA HIS A 53 0.84 11.18 4.36
C HIS A 53 -0.61 10.72 4.40
N GLN A 54 -1.54 11.50 3.82
CA GLN A 54 -2.96 11.16 3.77
C GLN A 54 -3.23 9.88 2.96
N MET A 55 -2.57 9.70 1.80
CA MET A 55 -2.71 8.48 1.01
C MET A 55 -2.26 7.25 1.80
N ILE A 56 -1.13 7.33 2.52
CA ILE A 56 -0.63 6.23 3.36
C ILE A 56 -1.62 5.90 4.48
N LEU A 57 -2.18 6.90 5.15
CA LEU A 57 -3.20 6.69 6.18
C LEU A 57 -4.45 6.02 5.62
N GLN A 58 -4.89 6.39 4.42
CA GLN A 58 -6.04 5.75 3.78
C GLN A 58 -5.77 4.29 3.41
N LEU A 59 -4.59 3.99 2.84
CA LEU A 59 -4.21 2.61 2.51
C LEU A 59 -4.08 1.74 3.77
N GLU A 60 -3.54 2.30 4.85
CA GLU A 60 -3.43 1.63 6.16
C GLU A 60 -4.82 1.38 6.77
N LYS A 61 -5.71 2.39 6.75
CA LYS A 61 -7.10 2.26 7.21
C LYS A 61 -7.88 1.19 6.44
N LYS A 62 -7.62 1.04 5.15
CA LYS A 62 -8.19 -0.02 4.30
C LYS A 62 -7.55 -1.39 4.51
N GLY A 63 -6.54 -1.52 5.37
CA GLY A 63 -5.82 -2.78 5.57
C GLY A 63 -5.05 -3.26 4.34
N LEU A 64 -4.72 -2.36 3.41
CA LEU A 64 -3.96 -2.65 2.19
C LEU A 64 -2.44 -2.62 2.45
N ILE A 65 -2.04 -1.82 3.45
CA ILE A 65 -0.66 -1.72 3.94
C ILE A 65 -0.64 -1.67 5.47
N SER A 66 0.55 -1.82 6.04
CA SER A 66 0.84 -1.45 7.43
C SER A 66 2.16 -0.69 7.50
N ARG A 67 2.34 0.12 8.54
CA ARG A 67 3.59 0.84 8.82
C ARG A 67 3.88 0.96 10.31
N THR A 68 5.09 1.38 10.64
CA THR A 68 5.44 1.85 11.97
C THR A 68 5.52 3.39 11.93
N PRO A 69 4.74 4.12 12.75
CA PRO A 69 4.83 5.57 12.81
C PRO A 69 6.25 6.06 13.07
N ASN A 70 6.61 7.21 12.48
CA ASN A 70 7.92 7.85 12.61
C ASN A 70 9.12 6.99 12.19
N THR A 71 8.89 5.85 11.53
CA THR A 71 9.95 4.94 11.09
C THR A 71 9.99 4.93 9.58
N ALA A 72 11.09 5.41 9.01
CA ALA A 72 11.33 5.34 7.58
C ALA A 72 11.39 3.88 7.12
N ARG A 73 11.02 3.62 5.85
CA ARG A 73 11.09 2.28 5.25
C ARG A 73 10.38 1.20 6.06
N SER A 74 9.24 1.54 6.66
CA SER A 74 8.41 0.61 7.45
C SER A 74 7.16 0.11 6.72
N LEU A 75 6.93 0.58 5.49
CA LEU A 75 5.77 0.19 4.68
C LEU A 75 5.83 -1.30 4.35
N LYS A 76 4.73 -2.02 4.63
CA LYS A 76 4.53 -3.42 4.26
C LYS A 76 3.17 -3.59 3.60
N LEU A 77 3.14 -4.29 2.46
CA LEU A 77 1.88 -4.65 1.80
C LEU A 77 1.15 -5.73 2.60
N ARG A 78 -0.18 -5.67 2.59
CA ARG A 78 -1.10 -6.62 3.24
C ARG A 78 -2.04 -7.30 2.24
N ILE A 79 -1.67 -7.22 0.96
CA ILE A 79 -2.33 -7.84 -0.17
C ILE A 79 -1.30 -8.65 -0.96
N SER A 80 -1.79 -9.64 -1.71
CA SER A 80 -0.97 -10.52 -2.53
C SER A 80 -0.55 -9.84 -3.85
N GLU A 81 0.47 -10.37 -4.54
CA GLU A 81 0.95 -9.81 -5.82
C GLU A 81 -0.13 -9.90 -6.91
N GLU A 82 -0.95 -10.96 -6.87
CA GLU A 82 -2.06 -11.21 -7.78
C GLU A 82 -3.15 -10.14 -7.69
N GLN A 83 -3.26 -9.49 -6.53
CA GLN A 83 -4.20 -8.41 -6.28
C GLN A 83 -3.67 -7.04 -6.69
N LEU A 84 -2.42 -6.91 -7.15
CA LEU A 84 -1.86 -5.62 -7.57
C LEU A 84 -2.24 -5.30 -9.02
N PRO A 85 -2.45 -4.02 -9.37
CA PRO A 85 -2.58 -3.67 -10.77
C PRO A 85 -1.23 -3.86 -11.46
N ARG A 86 -1.26 -4.29 -12.72
CA ARG A 86 -0.07 -4.23 -13.58
C ARG A 86 0.35 -2.77 -13.73
N LEU A 87 1.63 -2.48 -13.48
CA LEU A 87 2.18 -1.15 -13.78
C LEU A 87 2.07 -0.95 -15.31
N LYS A 88 1.38 0.11 -15.72
CA LYS A 88 1.36 0.59 -17.11
C LYS A 88 2.51 1.55 -17.33
#